data_AF-V4AI26-F1
#
_entry.id   AF-V4AI26-F1
#
_cell.length_a   1.000
_cell.length_b   1.000
_cell.length_c   1.000
_cell.angle_alpha   90.00
_cell.angle_beta   90.00
_cell.angle_gamma   90.00
#
_symmetry.space_group_name_H-M   'P 1'
#
loop_
_entity.id
_entity.type
_entity.pdbx_description
1 polymer ?
#
loop_
_entity_poly.entity_id
_entity_poly.type
_entity_poly.pdbx_seq_one_letter_code
_entity_poly.pdbx_strand_id
1 'polypeptide(L)'
;MYELIDEVSLGLCFEIHRASKIGTLFLADTDPKSSKELEIVDKPGYDVFGQPPQKKQLECICPNCQRNLAAARFAPHLEKCMGMGRNSSRIASRR
;
A
#
# COMPACT_ATOMS: atom_id res chain seq x y z
N MET A 1 23.47 38.28 -3.21
CA MET A 1 22.00 38.29 -3.43
C MET A 1 21.65 37.72 -4.80
N TYR A 2 22.30 38.15 -5.89
CA TYR A 2 22.10 37.55 -7.23
C TYR A 2 22.57 36.10 -7.35
N GLU A 3 23.69 35.72 -6.72
CA GLU A 3 24.19 34.34 -6.75
C GLU A 3 23.16 33.30 -6.26
N LEU A 4 22.42 33.61 -5.19
CA LEU A 4 21.39 32.71 -4.68
C LEU A 4 20.23 32.54 -5.67
N ILE A 5 19.87 33.62 -6.37
CA ILE A 5 18.82 33.57 -7.40
C ILE A 5 19.30 32.70 -8.57
N ASP A 6 20.55 32.86 -8.99
CA ASP A 6 21.15 32.09 -10.08
C ASP A 6 21.24 30.60 -9.73
N GLU A 7 21.67 30.25 -8.52
CA GLU A 7 21.74 28.87 -8.04
C GLU A 7 20.37 28.20 -8.00
N VAL A 8 19.35 28.87 -7.45
CA VAL A 8 17.98 28.35 -7.39
C VAL A 8 17.38 28.21 -8.79
N SER A 9 17.61 29.20 -9.66
CA SER A 9 17.12 29.17 -11.05
C SER A 9 17.74 28.01 -11.83
N LEU A 10 19.04 27.79 -11.67
CA LEU A 10 19.74 26.67 -12.31
C LEU A 10 19.26 25.32 -11.78
N GLY A 11 19.00 25.22 -10.48
CA GLY A 11 18.40 24.04 -9.85
C GLY A 11 17.05 23.67 -10.48
N LEU A 12 16.14 24.64 -10.59
CA LEU A 12 14.84 24.46 -11.24
C LEU A 12 14.97 24.01 -12.70
N CYS A 13 15.88 24.64 -13.46
CA CYS A 13 16.16 24.26 -14.85
C CYS A 13 16.60 22.80 -14.98
N PHE A 14 17.46 22.31 -14.07
CA PHE A 14 17.90 20.91 -14.08
C PHE A 14 16.79 19.94 -13.69
N GLU A 15 15.93 20.29 -12.73
CA GLU A 15 14.79 19.47 -12.36
C GLU A 15 13.81 19.31 -13.53
N ILE A 16 13.45 20.41 -14.19
CA ILE A 16 12.56 20.39 -15.37
C ILE A 16 13.20 19.60 -16.52
N HIS A 17 14.50 19.84 -16.80
CA HIS A 17 15.22 19.12 -17.85
C HIS A 17 15.23 17.61 -17.58
N ARG A 18 15.58 17.20 -16.35
CA ARG A 18 15.58 15.80 -15.92
C ARG A 18 14.19 15.18 -16.07
N ALA A 19 13.16 15.88 -15.60
CA ALA A 19 11.78 15.40 -15.71
C ALA A 19 11.37 15.21 -17.17
N SER A 20 11.73 16.15 -18.06
CA SER A 20 11.48 16.05 -19.50
C SER A 20 12.19 14.84 -20.11
N LYS A 21 13.47 14.62 -19.77
CA LYS A 21 14.27 13.52 -20.31
C LYS A 21 13.82 12.13 -19.86
N ILE A 22 13.34 12.01 -18.63
CA ILE A 22 12.84 10.72 -18.08
C ILE A 22 11.35 10.51 -18.44
N GLY A 23 10.70 11.51 -19.03
CA GLY A 23 9.27 11.46 -19.36
C GLY A 23 8.37 11.57 -18.13
N THR A 24 8.89 12.14 -17.03
CA THR A 24 8.13 12.39 -15.81
C THR A 24 7.54 13.80 -15.75
N LEU A 25 7.90 14.67 -16.69
CA LEU A 25 7.35 16.01 -16.82
C LEU A 25 5.85 15.90 -17.06
N PHE A 26 5.04 16.50 -16.18
CA PHE A 26 3.57 16.44 -16.18
C PHE A 26 2.95 15.10 -15.75
N LEU A 27 3.70 14.17 -15.14
CA LEU A 27 3.07 12.97 -14.53
C LEU A 27 2.09 13.30 -13.39
N ALA A 28 2.29 14.44 -12.73
CA ALA A 28 1.39 14.93 -11.69
C ALA A 28 0.16 15.66 -12.27
N ASP A 29 0.19 16.02 -13.55
CA ASP A 29 -0.93 16.66 -14.23
C ASP A 29 -1.96 15.58 -14.54
N THR A 30 -2.78 15.32 -13.53
CA THR A 30 -3.98 14.51 -13.65
C THR A 30 -5.06 15.36 -14.31
N ASP A 31 -5.84 14.79 -15.22
CA ASP A 31 -7.05 15.44 -15.70
C ASP A 31 -7.89 15.92 -14.50
N PRO A 32 -8.55 17.09 -14.58
CA PRO A 32 -9.33 17.62 -13.45
C PRO A 32 -10.42 16.65 -12.94
N LYS A 33 -10.80 15.66 -13.76
CA LYS A 33 -11.67 14.55 -13.35
C LYS A 33 -10.95 13.54 -12.44
N SER A 34 -9.73 13.12 -12.78
CA SER A 34 -8.95 12.17 -11.98
C SER A 34 -8.38 12.82 -10.72
N SER A 35 -8.10 14.13 -10.72
CA SER A 35 -7.73 14.85 -9.49
C SER A 35 -8.84 14.79 -8.43
N LYS A 36 -10.10 14.80 -8.85
CA LYS A 36 -11.27 14.71 -7.96
C LYS A 36 -11.49 13.29 -7.40
N GLU A 37 -11.12 12.26 -8.15
CA GLU A 37 -11.16 10.86 -7.69
C GLU A 37 -10.08 10.56 -6.63
N LEU A 38 -8.99 11.33 -6.63
CA LEU A 38 -7.89 11.23 -5.66
C LEU A 38 -8.04 12.19 -4.47
N GLU A 39 -9.13 12.95 -4.41
CA GLU A 39 -9.39 13.87 -3.31
C GLU A 39 -9.65 13.08 -2.02
N ILE A 40 -8.89 13.39 -0.97
CA ILE A 40 -9.01 12.70 0.32
C ILE A 40 -10.35 13.06 0.95
N VAL A 41 -11.13 12.03 1.27
CA VAL A 41 -12.43 12.20 1.94
C VAL A 41 -12.23 12.15 3.46
N ASP A 42 -12.45 13.29 4.12
CA ASP A 42 -12.47 13.39 5.59
C ASP A 42 -13.90 13.33 6.12
N LYS A 43 -14.42 12.11 6.31
CA LYS A 43 -15.76 11.85 6.86
C LYS A 43 -15.73 10.72 7.87
N PRO A 44 -16.29 10.90 9.09
CA PRO A 44 -16.38 9.84 10.08
C PRO A 44 -17.10 8.59 9.53
N GLY A 45 -16.52 7.41 9.75
CA GLY A 45 -17.11 6.13 9.32
C GLY A 45 -16.86 5.77 7.85
N TYR A 46 -16.08 6.58 7.13
CA TYR A 46 -15.58 6.28 5.79
C TYR A 46 -14.06 6.24 5.80
N ASP A 47 -13.46 5.54 4.84
CA ASP A 47 -12.02 5.61 4.60
C ASP A 47 -11.63 6.87 3.80
N VAL A 48 -10.33 7.05 3.54
CA VAL A 48 -9.77 8.19 2.80
C VAL A 48 -10.27 8.29 1.35
N PHE A 49 -10.84 7.21 0.81
CA PHE A 49 -11.43 7.15 -0.53
C PHE A 49 -12.96 7.32 -0.49
N GLY A 50 -13.55 7.60 0.68
CA GLY A 50 -14.99 7.73 0.85
C GLY A 50 -15.74 6.41 0.77
N GLN A 51 -15.08 5.27 0.99
CA GLN A 51 -15.72 3.95 1.04
C GLN A 51 -16.12 3.60 2.47
N PRO A 52 -17.34 3.07 2.69
CA PRO A 52 -17.75 2.59 4.00
C PRO A 52 -17.01 1.28 4.35
N PRO A 53 -16.87 0.93 5.64
CA PRO A 53 -16.24 -0.30 6.06
C PRO A 53 -16.96 -1.52 5.45
N GLN A 54 -16.20 -2.33 4.71
CA GLN A 54 -16.73 -3.53 4.07
C GLN A 54 -17.09 -4.58 5.13
N LYS A 55 -18.38 -4.91 5.23
CA LYS A 55 -18.88 -5.98 6.12
C LYS A 55 -18.66 -7.40 5.58
N LYS A 56 -18.21 -7.51 4.32
CA LYS A 56 -18.04 -8.81 3.65
C LYS A 56 -16.78 -9.48 4.15
N GLN A 57 -16.87 -10.77 4.48
CA GLN A 57 -15.68 -11.56 4.77
C GLN A 57 -14.86 -11.70 3.49
N LEU A 58 -13.65 -11.15 3.51
CA LEU A 58 -12.67 -11.30 2.44
C LEU A 58 -12.14 -12.73 2.46
N GLU A 59 -11.97 -13.32 1.28
CA GLU A 59 -11.34 -14.63 1.09
C GLU A 59 -9.93 -14.44 0.51
N CYS A 60 -9.03 -15.36 0.83
CA CYS A 60 -7.68 -15.40 0.29
C CYS A 60 -7.21 -16.84 0.14
N ILE A 61 -6.18 -17.04 -0.69
CA ILE A 61 -5.57 -18.34 -0.94
C ILE A 61 -4.20 -18.36 -0.27
N CYS A 62 -3.91 -19.40 0.50
CA CYS A 62 -2.58 -19.57 1.10
C CYS A 62 -1.54 -19.90 0.03
N PRO A 63 -0.45 -19.12 -0.12
CA PRO A 63 0.57 -19.39 -1.13
C PRO A 63 1.36 -20.68 -0.86
N ASN A 64 1.39 -21.16 0.40
CA ASN A 64 2.14 -22.35 0.79
C ASN A 64 1.36 -23.66 0.53
N CYS A 65 0.06 -23.71 0.85
CA CYS A 65 -0.75 -24.93 0.71
C CYS A 65 -1.90 -24.82 -0.29
N GLN A 66 -2.05 -23.67 -0.96
CA GLN A 66 -3.08 -23.37 -1.97
C GLN A 66 -4.53 -23.55 -1.51
N ARG A 67 -4.75 -23.58 -0.19
CA ARG A 67 -6.09 -23.68 0.39
C ARG A 67 -6.76 -22.31 0.36
N ASN A 68 -8.03 -22.27 -0.07
CA ASN A 68 -8.89 -21.10 0.09
C ASN A 68 -9.39 -20.97 1.54
N LEU A 69 -9.38 -19.77 2.08
CA LEU A 69 -9.83 -19.47 3.44
C LEU A 69 -10.28 -18.01 3.60
N ALA A 70 -11.05 -17.73 4.65
CA ALA A 70 -11.34 -16.35 5.04
C ALA A 70 -10.04 -15.64 5.48
N ALA A 71 -9.83 -14.41 5.02
CA ALA A 71 -8.66 -13.58 5.33
C ALA A 71 -8.48 -13.37 6.84
N ALA A 72 -9.59 -13.25 7.59
CA ALA A 72 -9.58 -13.17 9.05
C ALA A 72 -8.96 -14.41 9.74
N ARG A 73 -8.90 -15.55 9.05
CA ARG A 73 -8.33 -16.81 9.54
C ARG A 73 -6.94 -17.09 8.99
N PHE A 74 -6.34 -16.15 8.26
CA PHE A 74 -5.04 -16.35 7.64
C PHE A 74 -3.91 -16.50 8.66
N ALA A 75 -3.88 -15.66 9.69
CA ALA A 75 -2.89 -15.76 10.78
C ALA A 75 -2.91 -17.13 11.51
N PRO A 76 -4.04 -17.63 12.06
CA PRO A 76 -4.06 -18.93 12.72
C PRO A 76 -3.83 -20.11 11.75
N HIS A 77 -4.04 -19.90 10.45
CA HIS A 77 -3.64 -20.87 9.44
C HIS A 77 -2.12 -20.93 9.28
N LEU A 78 -1.42 -19.79 9.16
CA LEU A 78 0.04 -19.74 9.00
C LEU A 78 0.78 -20.39 10.17
N GLU A 79 0.32 -20.21 11.40
CA GLU A 79 0.88 -20.88 12.58
C GLU A 79 0.95 -22.41 12.41
N LYS A 80 -0.09 -23.01 11.81
CA LYS A 80 -0.14 -24.46 11.54
C LYS A 80 0.56 -24.83 10.25
N CYS A 81 0.34 -24.04 9.20
CA CYS A 81 0.81 -24.33 7.84
C CYS A 81 2.33 -24.21 7.70
N MET A 82 2.94 -23.29 8.45
CA MET A 82 4.40 -23.09 8.49
C MET A 82 5.06 -23.83 9.66
N GLY A 83 4.29 -24.54 10.49
CA GLY A 83 4.82 -25.27 11.65
C GLY A 83 5.39 -24.38 12.77
N MET A 84 5.20 -23.06 12.69
CA MET A 84 5.70 -22.06 13.64
C MET A 84 4.79 -21.87 14.87
N GLY A 85 3.65 -22.56 14.91
CA GLY A 85 2.69 -22.51 16.02
C GLY A 85 3.16 -23.31 17.24
N ARG A 86 2.37 -23.24 18.32
CA ARG A 86 2.60 -23.95 19.59
C ARG A 86 2.63 -25.47 19.41
N ASN A 87 3.81 -26.00 19.08
CA ASN A 87 4.07 -27.43 18.86
C ASN A 87 4.70 -28.10 20.10
N SER A 88 5.32 -27.31 20.99
CA SER A 88 5.97 -27.78 22.21
C SER A 88 5.02 -28.49 23.17
N SER A 89 3.79 -27.99 23.35
CA SER A 89 2.78 -28.61 24.21
C SER A 89 2.28 -29.96 23.68
N ARG A 90 2.21 -30.15 22.35
CA ARG A 90 1.81 -31.41 21.72
C ARG A 90 2.91 -32.46 21.70
N ILE A 91 4.18 -32.04 21.72
CA ILE A 91 5.33 -32.95 21.80
C ILE A 91 5.55 -33.40 23.24
N ALA A 92 5.30 -32.53 24.23
CA ALA A 92 5.44 -32.86 25.65
C ALA A 92 4.44 -33.92 26.14
N SER A 93 3.21 -33.95 25.63
CA SER A 93 2.20 -34.95 26.02
C SER A 93 2.39 -36.34 25.39
N ARG A 94 3.43 -36.51 24.55
CA ARG A 94 3.78 -37.79 23.91
C ARG A 94 5.01 -38.45 24.54
N ARG A 95 5.58 -37.86 25.60
CA ARG A 95 6.67 -38.44 26.40
C ARG A 95 6.11 -39.14 27.63
#